data_AF-A0A183DZL7-F1
#
_entry.id   AF-A0A183DZL7-F1
#
_cell.length_a   1.000
_cell.length_b   1.000
_cell.length_c   1.000
_cell.angle_alpha   90.00
_cell.angle_beta   90.00
_cell.angle_gamma   90.00
#
_symmetry.space_group_name_H-M   'P 1'
#
loop_
_entity.id
_entity.type
_entity.pdbx_description
1 polymer ?
#
loop_
_entity_poly.entity_id
_entity_poly.type
_entity_poly.pdbx_seq_one_letter_code
_entity_poly.pdbx_strand_id
1 'polypeptide(L)'
;MVGRGRGWLQCVRLPVLFEGSGCAAGPEALLVMMSRKIVMLGSSPRTQRSQSAIQLPVGQECTSSAPLFYYSPSDFIYDLRNVPSSQSDENRTRNAKDERLFNYDLNCMYKLLDGDFNLSVQLNVERGEMRRKPMHFRAVREPFNHLRWNFAKLKQNEIILYLRRKDGFPSSDPLDRHVVAINAAPLERGHSLLLPSINRCSPQVLSEVAVRLATDVMLLTNNESFHVLFNSLLGQASINHLHLHMLTWPYDSDLINRKCEHLYDNIYVMKRPVWYAHALVSQLPSPDHYETFVK
;
A
#
# COMPACT_ATOMS: atom_id res chain seq x y z
N MET A 1 17.70 -29.89 0.37
CA MET A 1 17.79 -28.63 -0.41
C MET A 1 16.88 -27.60 0.24
N VAL A 2 17.43 -26.57 0.88
CA VAL A 2 16.62 -25.49 1.47
C VAL A 2 16.24 -24.54 0.33
N GLY A 3 15.01 -24.66 -0.16
CA GLY A 3 14.46 -23.77 -1.19
C GLY A 3 14.42 -22.34 -0.68
N ARG A 4 15.16 -21.44 -1.33
CA ARG A 4 15.07 -20.00 -1.10
C ARG A 4 13.79 -19.50 -1.77
N GLY A 5 12.68 -19.53 -1.04
CA GLY A 5 11.41 -18.95 -1.51
C GLY A 5 11.56 -17.45 -1.72
N ARG A 6 11.32 -16.97 -2.94
CA ARG A 6 11.07 -15.54 -3.22
C ARG A 6 9.56 -15.38 -3.26
N GLY A 7 8.98 -14.83 -2.19
CA GLY A 7 7.54 -14.55 -2.12
C GLY A 7 7.25 -13.11 -2.52
N TRP A 8 6.31 -12.93 -3.44
CA TRP A 8 5.68 -11.66 -3.75
C TRP A 8 4.18 -11.85 -3.51
N LEU A 9 3.54 -10.94 -2.78
CA LEU A 9 2.08 -10.90 -2.72
C LEU A 9 1.64 -9.59 -3.35
N GLN A 10 0.77 -9.70 -4.35
CA GLN A 10 0.08 -8.58 -4.94
C GLN A 10 -1.41 -8.78 -4.66
N CYS A 11 -2.00 -7.86 -3.91
CA CYS A 11 -3.44 -7.82 -3.73
C CYS A 11 -4.03 -6.98 -4.86
N VAL A 12 -4.92 -7.60 -5.63
CA VAL A 12 -5.57 -7.01 -6.80
C VAL A 12 -7.06 -7.10 -6.59
N ARG A 13 -7.76 -6.01 -6.89
CA ARG A 13 -9.21 -6.01 -6.95
C ARG A 13 -9.62 -6.39 -8.37
N LEU A 14 -10.22 -7.56 -8.52
CA LEU A 14 -10.73 -8.02 -9.81
C LEU A 14 -12.08 -7.32 -10.08
N PRO A 15 -12.30 -6.73 -11.27
CA PRO A 15 -13.64 -6.34 -11.67
C PRO A 15 -14.51 -7.61 -11.81
N VAL A 16 -15.78 -7.52 -11.40
CA VAL A 16 -16.75 -8.60 -11.67
C VAL A 16 -16.95 -8.68 -13.19
N LEU A 17 -16.48 -9.76 -13.81
CA LEU A 17 -16.57 -10.01 -15.24
C LEU A 17 -18.03 -10.07 -15.69
N PHE A 18 -18.49 -9.01 -16.36
CA PHE A 18 -19.55 -9.07 -17.37
C PHE A 18 -19.20 -8.11 -18.50
N GLU A 19 -19.42 -8.56 -19.74
CA GLU A 19 -19.07 -7.86 -20.98
C GLU A 19 -19.60 -6.42 -20.98
N GLY A 20 -18.70 -5.46 -21.15
CA GLY A 20 -19.05 -4.04 -21.23
C GLY A 20 -17.82 -3.20 -21.56
N SER A 21 -17.92 -2.49 -22.67
CA SER A 21 -16.92 -1.57 -23.25
C SER A 21 -16.36 -0.56 -22.25
N GLY A 22 -15.04 -0.36 -22.34
CA GLY A 22 -14.24 0.39 -21.36
C GLY A 22 -14.49 1.89 -21.26
N CYS A 23 -13.99 2.44 -20.16
CA CYS A 23 -13.77 3.86 -19.95
C CYS A 23 -12.46 4.02 -19.16
N ALA A 24 -11.50 4.74 -19.75
CA ALA A 24 -10.24 5.08 -19.11
C ALA A 24 -10.47 6.00 -17.90
N ALA A 25 -9.96 5.62 -16.72
CA ALA A 25 -9.95 6.46 -15.53
C ALA A 25 -8.50 6.74 -15.07
N GLY A 26 -8.15 8.02 -15.01
CA GLY A 26 -6.81 8.52 -14.68
C GLY A 26 -6.37 8.33 -13.21
N PRO A 27 -5.15 8.80 -12.87
CA PRO A 27 -4.45 8.43 -11.63
C PRO A 27 -4.83 9.32 -10.44
N GLU A 28 -5.90 8.98 -9.72
CA GLU A 28 -6.46 9.81 -8.63
C GLU A 28 -6.94 9.00 -7.39
N ALA A 29 -6.34 7.83 -7.14
CA ALA A 29 -6.88 6.85 -6.19
C ALA A 29 -6.80 7.25 -4.70
N LEU A 30 -5.68 7.85 -4.28
CA LEU A 30 -5.48 8.17 -2.85
C LEU A 30 -6.34 9.35 -2.38
N LEU A 31 -6.78 10.18 -3.31
CA LEU A 31 -7.58 11.38 -3.09
C LEU A 31 -9.06 11.09 -2.91
N VAL A 32 -9.59 10.02 -3.51
CA VAL A 32 -11.01 9.69 -3.36
C VAL A 32 -11.33 9.10 -1.98
N MET A 33 -10.33 8.63 -1.22
CA MET A 33 -10.52 8.39 0.22
C MET A 33 -10.93 9.66 0.99
N MET A 34 -10.64 10.85 0.45
CA MET A 34 -10.58 12.10 1.21
C MET A 34 -11.89 12.89 1.25
N SER A 35 -12.98 12.43 0.61
CA SER A 35 -14.26 13.16 0.62
C SER A 35 -15.14 12.93 1.86
N ARG A 36 -14.73 12.09 2.84
CA ARG A 36 -15.60 11.77 3.99
C ARG A 36 -14.86 11.78 5.35
N LYS A 37 -15.27 12.73 6.22
CA LYS A 37 -14.98 12.87 7.66
C LYS A 37 -13.51 12.69 8.10
N ILE A 38 -12.72 13.75 7.93
CA ILE A 38 -11.40 13.92 8.54
C ILE A 38 -11.55 14.56 9.93
N VAL A 39 -10.93 13.97 10.95
CA VAL A 39 -10.76 14.62 12.28
C VAL A 39 -9.30 15.05 12.42
N MET A 40 -9.09 16.34 12.63
CA MET A 40 -7.77 16.89 12.94
C MET A 40 -7.45 16.61 14.42
N LEU A 41 -6.26 16.05 14.69
CA LEU A 41 -5.76 15.91 16.06
C LEU A 41 -5.28 17.30 16.53
N GLY A 42 -5.69 17.72 17.73
CA GLY A 42 -5.49 19.07 18.24
C GLY A 42 -4.01 19.45 18.37
N SER A 43 -3.64 20.63 17.88
CA SER A 43 -2.28 21.18 17.97
C SER A 43 -2.11 22.01 19.25
N SER A 44 -1.16 21.64 20.11
CA SER A 44 -0.63 22.54 21.15
C SER A 44 0.76 23.05 20.74
N PRO A 45 1.06 24.36 20.85
CA PRO A 45 2.33 24.91 20.41
C PRO A 45 3.41 24.71 21.48
N ARG A 46 4.49 23.97 21.19
CA ARG A 46 5.79 24.12 21.89
C ARG A 46 6.99 23.53 21.14
N THR A 47 8.02 24.37 21.03
CA THR A 47 9.47 24.18 20.77
C THR A 47 9.95 22.88 20.08
N GLN A 48 10.45 23.05 18.85
CA GLN A 48 11.18 22.03 18.08
C GLN A 48 12.45 21.56 18.80
N ARG A 49 12.45 20.29 19.23
CA ARG A 49 13.63 19.44 19.24
C ARG A 49 13.35 18.22 18.38
N SER A 50 14.34 17.82 17.58
CA SER A 50 14.30 16.66 16.69
C SER A 50 14.11 15.38 17.50
N GLN A 51 12.86 14.98 17.74
CA GLN A 51 12.49 13.68 18.29
C GLN A 51 11.58 12.98 17.26
N SER A 52 11.79 11.66 17.08
CA SER A 52 10.94 10.83 16.24
C SER A 52 9.47 11.02 16.62
N ALA A 53 8.61 11.38 15.67
CA ALA A 53 7.21 11.76 15.88
C ALA A 53 6.32 10.65 16.48
N ILE A 54 6.89 9.47 16.71
CA ILE A 54 6.18 8.23 16.97
C ILE A 54 6.49 7.67 18.37
N GLN A 55 7.56 8.12 19.03
CA GLN A 55 7.88 7.71 20.40
C GLN A 55 7.39 8.78 21.38
N LEU A 56 6.17 8.62 21.91
CA LEU A 56 5.68 9.41 23.03
C LEU A 56 5.68 8.56 24.31
N PRO A 57 6.09 9.12 25.46
CA PRO A 57 5.87 8.50 26.77
C PRO A 57 4.38 8.23 27.00
N VAL A 58 4.08 7.18 27.75
CA VAL A 58 2.72 6.75 28.10
C VAL A 58 1.90 7.94 28.64
N GLY A 59 0.77 8.25 27.99
CA GLY A 59 -0.21 9.23 28.48
C GLY A 59 -0.36 10.54 27.69
N GLN A 60 0.34 10.75 26.57
CA GLN A 60 0.12 11.92 25.71
C GLN A 60 -0.55 11.56 24.37
N GLU A 61 -1.59 12.33 24.02
CA GLU A 61 -2.21 12.30 22.70
C GLU A 61 -1.18 12.64 21.60
N CYS A 62 -1.39 12.04 20.44
CA CYS A 62 -0.52 12.20 19.28
C CYS A 62 -0.36 13.68 18.90
N THR A 63 0.85 14.22 19.00
CA THR A 63 1.19 15.59 18.58
C THR A 63 1.33 15.74 17.05
N SER A 64 0.92 14.71 16.29
CA SER A 64 0.95 14.72 14.83
C SER A 64 -0.13 15.64 14.27
N SER A 65 0.27 16.54 13.37
CA SER A 65 -0.65 17.32 12.52
C SER A 65 -1.36 16.46 11.46
N ALA A 66 -0.90 15.24 11.20
CA ALA A 66 -1.51 14.35 10.22
C ALA A 66 -2.90 13.87 10.69
N PRO A 67 -3.90 13.87 9.79
CA PRO A 67 -5.27 13.52 10.11
C PRO A 67 -5.43 12.06 10.51
N LEU A 68 -6.42 11.78 11.35
CA LEU A 68 -6.88 10.43 11.67
C LEU A 68 -8.15 10.12 10.87
N PHE A 69 -8.09 9.08 10.03
CA PHE A 69 -9.19 8.62 9.21
C PHE A 69 -9.87 7.41 9.85
N TYR A 70 -11.14 7.58 10.21
CA TYR A 70 -11.98 6.54 10.78
C TYR A 70 -12.85 5.90 9.71
N TYR A 71 -12.79 4.58 9.59
CA TYR A 71 -13.58 3.84 8.61
C TYR A 71 -14.30 2.63 9.21
N SER A 72 -15.34 2.17 8.54
CA SER A 72 -16.07 0.94 8.86
C SER A 72 -16.39 0.19 7.55
N PRO A 73 -16.79 -1.10 7.60
CA PRO A 73 -17.20 -1.84 6.40
C PRO A 73 -18.34 -1.19 5.61
N SER A 74 -19.15 -0.34 6.25
CA SER A 74 -20.14 0.49 5.57
C SER A 74 -19.55 1.51 4.58
N ASP A 75 -18.27 1.84 4.73
CA ASP A 75 -17.53 2.77 3.87
C ASP A 75 -16.88 2.03 2.68
N PHE A 76 -16.94 0.69 2.64
CA PHE A 76 -16.34 -0.11 1.58
C PHE A 76 -17.13 -0.02 0.28
N ILE A 77 -16.38 0.19 -0.79
CA ILE A 77 -16.84 0.17 -2.16
C ILE A 77 -16.59 -1.25 -2.66
N TYR A 78 -17.63 -1.99 -3.03
CA TYR A 78 -17.51 -3.33 -3.64
C TYR A 78 -17.74 -3.32 -5.16
N ASP A 79 -18.53 -2.37 -5.65
CA ASP A 79 -18.77 -2.15 -7.08
C ASP A 79 -18.17 -0.81 -7.52
N LEU A 80 -17.16 -0.84 -8.41
CA LEU A 80 -16.52 0.35 -8.96
C LEU A 80 -17.30 0.98 -10.13
N ARG A 81 -18.33 0.31 -10.65
CA ARG A 81 -19.10 0.80 -11.82
C ARG A 81 -20.07 1.94 -11.50
N ASN A 82 -20.51 2.03 -10.24
CA ASN A 82 -21.63 2.88 -9.83
C ASN A 82 -21.22 4.06 -8.94
N VAL A 83 -19.98 4.54 -9.04
CA VAL A 83 -19.48 5.54 -8.10
C VAL A 83 -19.64 6.96 -8.66
N PRO A 84 -20.34 7.88 -7.96
CA PRO A 84 -20.42 9.27 -8.38
C PRO A 84 -19.03 9.90 -8.38
N SER A 85 -18.73 10.64 -9.45
CA SER A 85 -17.46 11.35 -9.65
C SER A 85 -17.21 12.33 -8.51
N SER A 86 -16.36 11.97 -7.54
CA SER A 86 -15.79 12.92 -6.59
C SER A 86 -14.54 13.54 -7.21
N GLN A 87 -14.47 14.87 -7.20
CA GLN A 87 -13.31 15.63 -7.65
C GLN A 87 -12.05 15.22 -6.88
N SER A 88 -10.94 15.13 -7.59
CA SER A 88 -9.63 14.79 -7.06
C SER A 88 -8.93 15.99 -6.41
N ASP A 89 -8.41 15.83 -5.19
CA ASP A 89 -7.56 16.84 -4.53
C ASP A 89 -6.07 16.76 -4.96
N GLU A 90 -5.74 17.07 -6.23
CA GLU A 90 -4.35 17.12 -6.77
C GLU A 90 -3.35 17.90 -5.88
N ASN A 91 -3.86 18.75 -4.99
CA ASN A 91 -3.13 19.68 -4.14
C ASN A 91 -2.12 19.02 -3.21
N ARG A 92 -2.39 17.83 -2.65
CA ARG A 92 -1.50 17.27 -1.60
C ARG A 92 -0.19 16.69 -2.17
N THR A 93 -0.24 16.13 -3.38
CA THR A 93 0.97 15.65 -4.09
C THR A 93 1.85 16.82 -4.55
N ARG A 94 1.23 17.96 -4.93
CA ARG A 94 1.96 19.20 -5.24
C ARG A 94 2.71 19.71 -4.01
N ASN A 95 2.04 19.82 -2.87
CA ASN A 95 2.65 20.27 -1.61
C ASN A 95 3.85 19.40 -1.18
N ALA A 96 3.79 18.08 -1.39
CA ALA A 96 4.89 17.18 -1.04
C ALA A 96 6.16 17.40 -1.88
N LYS A 97 6.03 17.83 -3.14
CA LYS A 97 7.17 18.20 -3.98
C LYS A 97 7.82 19.49 -3.48
N ASP A 98 7.01 20.48 -3.13
CA ASP A 98 7.49 21.77 -2.62
C ASP A 98 8.21 21.61 -1.26
N GLU A 99 7.79 20.62 -0.46
CA GLU A 99 8.42 20.26 0.81
C GLU A 99 9.66 19.32 0.68
N ARG A 100 10.12 19.00 -0.54
CA ARG A 100 11.27 18.10 -0.81
C ARG A 100 11.17 16.74 -0.10
N LEU A 101 9.98 16.13 -0.12
CA LEU A 101 9.72 14.84 0.54
C LEU A 101 10.09 13.62 -0.31
N PHE A 102 10.35 13.83 -1.60
CA PHE A 102 10.82 12.80 -2.53
C PHE A 102 12.32 12.90 -2.74
N ASN A 103 12.99 11.76 -2.93
CA ASN A 103 14.43 11.73 -3.21
C ASN A 103 14.77 12.15 -4.65
N TYR A 104 13.81 12.13 -5.58
CA TYR A 104 14.02 12.36 -7.01
C TYR A 104 12.71 12.69 -7.73
N ASP A 105 12.82 13.14 -8.98
CA ASP A 105 11.68 13.39 -9.85
C ASP A 105 11.24 12.13 -10.63
N LEU A 106 9.97 12.11 -11.01
CA LEU A 106 9.37 11.01 -11.78
C LEU A 106 9.52 11.23 -13.29
N ASN A 107 10.76 11.48 -13.73
CA ASN A 107 11.13 11.63 -15.14
C ASN A 107 11.26 10.24 -15.80
N CYS A 108 10.14 9.52 -15.87
CA CYS A 108 10.09 8.14 -16.32
C CYS A 108 9.93 8.04 -17.84
N MET A 109 10.68 7.12 -18.46
CA MET A 109 10.43 6.65 -19.83
C MET A 109 9.79 5.27 -19.78
N TYR A 110 8.86 4.98 -20.69
CA TYR A 110 8.13 3.72 -20.75
C TYR A 110 8.31 3.05 -22.11
N LYS A 111 8.39 1.72 -22.12
CA LYS A 111 8.39 0.90 -23.33
C LYS A 111 7.57 -0.37 -23.10
N LEU A 112 6.62 -0.65 -23.98
CA LEU A 112 5.97 -1.95 -24.05
C LEU A 112 6.96 -2.97 -24.67
N LEU A 113 7.06 -4.14 -24.08
CA LEU A 113 7.90 -5.23 -24.56
C LEU A 113 7.13 -6.11 -25.53
N ASP A 114 7.85 -6.63 -26.51
CA ASP A 114 7.34 -7.64 -27.43
C ASP A 114 7.06 -8.97 -26.68
N GLY A 115 6.01 -9.68 -27.08
CA GLY A 115 5.64 -11.01 -26.57
C GLY A 115 4.22 -11.09 -26.01
N ASP A 116 3.84 -12.26 -25.47
CA ASP A 116 2.44 -12.62 -25.17
C ASP A 116 1.91 -12.11 -23.81
N PHE A 117 2.77 -11.44 -23.04
CA PHE A 117 2.52 -11.12 -21.63
C PHE A 117 2.24 -9.63 -21.36
N ASN A 118 2.20 -8.77 -22.39
CA ASN A 118 1.92 -7.33 -22.27
C ASN A 118 2.75 -6.65 -21.18
N LEU A 119 4.04 -7.00 -21.11
CA LEU A 119 4.96 -6.44 -20.13
C LEU A 119 5.44 -5.06 -20.58
N SER A 120 5.53 -4.12 -19.64
CA SER A 120 6.17 -2.84 -19.89
C SER A 120 7.41 -2.68 -19.02
N VAL A 121 8.34 -1.87 -19.51
CA VAL A 121 9.53 -1.45 -18.78
C VAL A 121 9.45 0.04 -18.54
N GLN A 122 9.72 0.41 -17.29
CA GLN A 122 9.88 1.80 -16.86
C GLN A 122 11.36 2.06 -16.58
N LEU A 123 11.92 3.10 -17.19
CA LEU A 123 13.25 3.60 -16.89
C LEU A 123 13.12 4.93 -16.16
N ASN A 124 13.61 4.96 -14.92
CA ASN A 124 13.84 6.18 -14.15
C ASN A 124 15.31 6.17 -13.69
N VAL A 125 16.15 6.96 -14.37
CA VAL A 125 17.60 7.02 -14.13
C VAL A 125 17.90 7.56 -12.74
N GLU A 126 17.27 8.68 -12.40
CA GLU A 126 17.38 9.35 -11.10
C GLU A 126 17.05 8.42 -9.93
N ARG A 127 16.00 7.61 -10.06
CA ARG A 127 15.66 6.58 -9.08
C ARG A 127 16.76 5.53 -8.95
N GLY A 128 17.37 5.12 -10.06
CA GLY A 128 18.48 4.16 -10.07
C GLY A 128 19.67 4.65 -9.25
N GLU A 129 19.94 5.96 -9.29
CA GLU A 129 21.09 6.59 -8.65
C GLU A 129 20.81 7.05 -7.21
N MET A 130 19.65 7.67 -6.98
CA MET A 130 19.31 8.34 -5.71
C MET A 130 18.56 7.44 -4.72
N ARG A 131 18.02 6.30 -5.17
CA ARG A 131 17.37 5.37 -4.24
C ARG A 131 18.40 4.74 -3.32
N ARG A 132 18.07 4.67 -2.03
CA ARG A 132 18.85 3.96 -1.02
C ARG A 132 19.18 2.53 -1.49
N LYS A 133 20.43 2.12 -1.30
CA LYS A 133 20.86 0.72 -1.48
C LYS A 133 20.02 -0.22 -0.59
N PRO A 134 19.40 -1.28 -1.14
CA PRO A 134 18.67 -2.26 -0.35
C PRO A 134 19.55 -2.85 0.76
N MET A 135 18.98 -3.11 1.92
CA MET A 135 19.65 -3.90 2.95
C MET A 135 19.89 -5.33 2.45
N HIS A 136 20.97 -5.94 2.92
CA HIS A 136 21.25 -7.34 2.65
C HIS A 136 20.50 -8.23 3.65
N PHE A 137 19.73 -9.18 3.12
CA PHE A 137 18.99 -10.20 3.86
C PHE A 137 19.43 -11.60 3.40
N ARG A 138 19.52 -12.51 4.35
CA ARG A 138 19.90 -13.93 4.22
C ARG A 138 18.70 -14.86 4.30
N ALA A 139 17.59 -14.43 4.89
CA ALA A 139 16.37 -15.22 5.03
C ALA A 139 15.11 -14.41 4.73
N VAL A 140 14.02 -15.10 4.35
CA VAL A 140 12.69 -14.48 4.18
C VAL A 140 12.17 -13.91 5.50
N ARG A 141 12.53 -14.57 6.61
CA ARG A 141 12.19 -14.15 7.98
C ARG A 141 13.48 -13.83 8.73
N GLU A 142 13.67 -12.57 9.06
CA GLU A 142 14.73 -12.10 9.94
C GLU A 142 14.13 -11.26 11.07
N PRO A 143 14.69 -11.30 12.29
CA PRO A 143 14.22 -10.48 13.39
C PRO A 143 14.35 -8.99 13.04
N PHE A 144 13.40 -8.19 13.54
CA PHE A 144 13.48 -6.74 13.45
C PHE A 144 14.74 -6.22 14.16
N ASN A 145 15.34 -5.16 13.64
CA ASN A 145 16.53 -4.54 14.23
C ASN A 145 16.38 -3.02 14.33
N HIS A 146 16.23 -2.51 15.56
CA HIS A 146 16.05 -1.08 15.86
C HIS A 146 17.25 -0.21 15.42
N LEU A 147 18.46 -0.79 15.37
CA LEU A 147 19.68 -0.09 14.97
C LEU A 147 19.69 0.20 13.47
N ARG A 148 19.06 -0.65 12.66
CA ARG A 148 18.90 -0.41 11.22
C ARG A 148 17.85 0.65 10.96
N TRP A 149 17.90 1.26 9.78
CA TRP A 149 16.87 2.21 9.38
C TRP A 149 15.50 1.51 9.33
N ASN A 150 14.46 2.17 9.85
CA ASN A 150 13.10 1.64 9.94
C ASN A 150 12.08 2.80 10.02
N PHE A 151 10.80 2.51 9.80
CA PHE A 151 9.75 3.53 9.70
C PHE A 151 9.37 4.23 11.01
N ALA A 152 9.81 3.77 12.18
CA ALA A 152 9.63 4.54 13.43
C ALA A 152 10.43 5.87 13.40
N LYS A 153 11.33 6.02 12.43
CA LYS A 153 12.17 7.21 12.20
C LYS A 153 11.56 8.17 11.16
N LEU A 154 10.33 7.94 10.70
CA LEU A 154 9.63 8.86 9.82
C LEU A 154 9.44 10.23 10.50
N LYS A 155 9.60 11.29 9.71
CA LYS A 155 9.29 12.66 10.09
C LYS A 155 7.80 12.90 10.01
N GLN A 156 7.36 13.92 10.73
CA GLN A 156 5.95 14.28 10.84
C GLN A 156 5.31 14.63 9.48
N ASN A 157 6.04 15.29 8.59
CA ASN A 157 5.58 15.64 7.24
C ASN A 157 5.62 14.47 6.25
N GLU A 158 6.27 13.35 6.59
CA GLU A 158 6.22 12.12 5.78
C GLU A 158 4.95 11.31 6.07
N ILE A 159 4.17 11.66 7.10
CA ILE A 159 2.93 10.98 7.49
C ILE A 159 1.75 11.65 6.75
N ILE A 160 1.06 10.89 5.90
CA ILE A 160 -0.11 11.37 5.15
C ILE A 160 -1.35 11.36 6.03
N LEU A 161 -1.60 10.22 6.70
CA LEU A 161 -2.71 10.02 7.63
C LEU A 161 -2.50 8.78 8.51
N TYR A 162 -3.29 8.69 9.57
CA TYR A 162 -3.48 7.46 10.34
C TYR A 162 -4.80 6.80 9.97
N LEU A 163 -4.82 5.47 9.94
CA LEU A 163 -6.01 4.67 9.69
C LEU A 163 -6.52 4.03 10.98
N ARG A 164 -7.83 4.09 11.21
CA ARG A 164 -8.48 3.38 12.32
C ARG A 164 -9.85 2.85 11.92
N ARG A 165 -10.05 1.55 12.04
CA ARG A 165 -11.38 0.93 11.91
C ARG A 165 -12.21 1.24 13.15
N LYS A 166 -13.48 1.63 12.98
CA LYS A 166 -14.41 1.99 14.07
C LYS A 166 -14.83 0.78 14.90
N ASP A 167 -15.05 -0.34 14.23
CA ASP A 167 -15.61 -1.59 14.78
C ASP A 167 -14.57 -2.69 15.02
N GLY A 168 -13.28 -2.38 14.84
CA GLY A 168 -12.21 -3.25 15.32
C GLY A 168 -12.18 -3.25 16.85
N PHE A 169 -11.85 -4.39 17.47
CA PHE A 169 -11.48 -4.39 18.88
C PHE A 169 -10.42 -3.30 19.07
N PRO A 170 -10.61 -2.35 20.00
CA PRO A 170 -9.57 -1.39 20.30
C PRO A 170 -8.33 -2.22 20.62
N SER A 171 -7.26 -2.04 19.83
CA SER A 171 -5.98 -2.61 20.21
C SER A 171 -5.75 -2.18 21.65
N SER A 172 -5.50 -3.15 22.54
CA SER A 172 -5.17 -2.85 23.93
C SER A 172 -3.92 -1.98 24.05
N ASP A 173 -3.15 -1.91 22.97
CA ASP A 173 -2.05 -1.00 22.76
C ASP A 173 -2.53 0.32 22.11
N PRO A 174 -2.63 1.43 22.87
CA PRO A 174 -2.98 2.75 22.33
C PRO A 174 -1.93 3.31 21.36
N LEU A 175 -0.77 2.66 21.23
CA LEU A 175 0.27 2.99 20.26
C LEU A 175 0.15 2.17 18.97
N ASP A 176 -0.81 1.24 18.86
CA ASP A 176 -1.05 0.48 17.65
C ASP A 176 -1.65 1.37 16.56
N ARG A 177 -0.77 1.91 15.71
CA ARG A 177 -1.12 2.90 14.69
C ARG A 177 -0.81 2.35 13.32
N HIS A 178 -1.84 2.32 12.48
CA HIS A 178 -1.71 2.09 11.05
C HIS A 178 -1.45 3.42 10.36
N VAL A 179 -0.37 3.50 9.59
CA VAL A 179 0.07 4.75 8.98
C VAL A 179 0.06 4.62 7.46
N VAL A 180 -0.47 5.63 6.79
CA VAL A 180 -0.17 5.89 5.38
C VAL A 180 0.92 6.95 5.33
N ALA A 181 2.05 6.62 4.72
CA ALA A 181 3.22 7.48 4.65
C ALA A 181 3.66 7.72 3.20
N ILE A 182 4.37 8.82 2.99
CA ILE A 182 5.04 9.11 1.72
C ILE A 182 6.13 8.05 1.49
N ASN A 183 6.18 7.52 0.27
CA ASN A 183 7.36 6.77 -0.16
C ASN A 183 8.40 7.74 -0.71
N ALA A 184 9.49 7.97 0.03
CA ALA A 184 10.58 8.83 -0.41
C ALA A 184 11.27 8.32 -1.71
N ALA A 185 11.09 7.04 -2.07
CA ALA A 185 11.54 6.47 -3.34
C ALA A 185 10.35 5.91 -4.15
N PRO A 186 9.47 6.80 -4.66
CA PRO A 186 8.26 6.39 -5.38
C PRO A 186 8.58 5.75 -6.73
N LEU A 187 7.72 4.84 -7.18
CA LEU A 187 7.78 4.28 -8.56
C LEU A 187 6.93 5.10 -9.53
N GLU A 188 5.85 5.69 -9.02
CA GLU A 188 4.87 6.44 -9.78
C GLU A 188 4.27 7.51 -8.88
N ARG A 189 3.60 8.50 -9.47
CA ARG A 189 2.88 9.53 -8.73
C ARG A 189 1.88 8.90 -7.76
N GLY A 190 1.85 9.38 -6.52
CA GLY A 190 0.96 8.85 -5.48
C GLY A 190 1.41 7.52 -4.85
N HIS A 191 2.56 6.95 -5.27
CA HIS A 191 3.12 5.77 -4.60
C HIS A 191 3.43 6.11 -3.14
N SER A 192 2.69 5.48 -2.24
CA SER A 192 2.76 5.64 -0.79
C SER A 192 2.98 4.29 -0.10
N LEU A 193 3.22 4.33 1.21
CA LEU A 193 3.46 3.16 2.04
C LEU A 193 2.32 2.97 3.03
N LEU A 194 1.85 1.74 3.15
CA LEU A 194 0.94 1.31 4.20
C LEU A 194 1.77 0.61 5.28
N LEU A 195 1.69 1.10 6.51
CA LEU A 195 2.52 0.66 7.63
C LEU A 195 1.60 0.12 8.74
N PRO A 196 1.36 -1.20 8.76
CA PRO A 196 0.56 -1.81 9.81
C PRO A 196 1.29 -1.72 11.15
N SER A 197 0.62 -1.21 12.19
CA SER A 197 1.11 -1.26 13.56
C SER A 197 2.55 -0.77 13.72
N ILE A 198 2.84 0.44 13.22
CA ILE A 198 4.21 0.96 13.06
C ILE A 198 5.07 0.88 14.34
N ASN A 199 4.43 1.01 15.50
CA ASN A 199 5.08 0.95 16.81
C ASN A 199 5.46 -0.46 17.27
N ARG A 200 4.77 -1.48 16.75
CA ARG A 200 5.10 -2.88 17.05
C ARG A 200 6.44 -3.31 16.46
N CYS A 201 7.02 -2.52 15.56
CA CYS A 201 8.33 -2.80 14.95
C CYS A 201 8.39 -4.24 14.40
N SER A 202 7.31 -4.68 13.74
CA SER A 202 7.23 -6.03 13.23
C SER A 202 8.20 -6.22 12.06
N PRO A 203 8.86 -7.38 11.93
CA PRO A 203 9.70 -7.67 10.77
C PRO A 203 8.85 -7.70 9.48
N GLN A 204 9.50 -7.57 8.32
CA GLN A 204 8.86 -7.60 6.99
C GLN A 204 8.38 -9.01 6.63
N VAL A 205 7.36 -9.47 7.35
CA VAL A 205 6.68 -10.75 7.19
C VAL A 205 5.20 -10.44 7.12
N LEU A 206 4.56 -10.89 6.05
CA LEU A 206 3.14 -10.67 5.85
C LEU A 206 2.33 -11.28 7.02
N SER A 207 1.49 -10.47 7.64
CA SER A 207 0.65 -10.82 8.78
C SER A 207 -0.83 -10.68 8.44
N GLU A 208 -1.70 -11.26 9.25
CA GLU A 208 -3.16 -11.10 9.11
C GLU A 208 -3.56 -9.63 9.12
N VAL A 209 -2.98 -8.84 10.03
CA VAL A 209 -3.22 -7.39 10.13
C VAL A 209 -2.81 -6.67 8.84
N ALA A 210 -1.71 -7.06 8.20
CA ALA A 210 -1.27 -6.49 6.94
C ALA A 210 -2.24 -6.83 5.79
N VAL A 211 -2.71 -8.08 5.71
CA VAL A 211 -3.66 -8.54 4.69
C VAL A 211 -5.02 -7.84 4.88
N ARG A 212 -5.48 -7.72 6.13
CA ARG A 212 -6.71 -6.97 6.47
C ARG A 212 -6.62 -5.54 6.01
N LEU A 213 -5.57 -4.84 6.45
CA LEU A 213 -5.39 -3.43 6.15
C LEU A 213 -5.21 -3.18 4.64
N ALA A 214 -4.54 -4.08 3.92
CA ALA A 214 -4.46 -4.03 2.45
C ALA A 214 -5.84 -4.12 1.82
N THR A 215 -6.64 -5.10 2.23
CA THR A 215 -8.01 -5.32 1.76
C THR A 215 -8.88 -4.11 2.06
N ASP A 216 -8.81 -3.57 3.28
CA ASP A 216 -9.58 -2.39 3.71
C ASP A 216 -9.28 -1.19 2.83
N VAL A 217 -8.00 -0.85 2.65
CA VAL A 217 -7.58 0.29 1.85
C VAL A 217 -8.03 0.12 0.39
N MET A 218 -7.94 -1.09 -0.16
CA MET A 218 -8.40 -1.37 -1.53
C MET A 218 -9.93 -1.24 -1.68
N LEU A 219 -10.69 -1.66 -0.66
CA LEU A 219 -12.15 -1.50 -0.65
C LEU A 219 -12.58 -0.06 -0.38
N LEU A 220 -11.77 0.73 0.34
CA LEU A 220 -11.99 2.16 0.56
C LEU A 220 -11.59 3.03 -0.65
N THR A 221 -10.89 2.45 -1.64
CA THR A 221 -10.36 3.19 -2.78
C THR A 221 -11.23 3.00 -4.01
N ASN A 222 -11.72 4.11 -4.57
CA ASN A 222 -12.49 4.12 -5.81
C ASN A 222 -11.59 4.21 -7.05
N ASN A 223 -10.74 3.21 -7.27
CA ASN A 223 -9.87 3.17 -8.44
C ASN A 223 -9.48 1.72 -8.74
N GLU A 224 -9.82 1.23 -9.93
CA GLU A 224 -9.53 -0.17 -10.32
C GLU A 224 -8.04 -0.44 -10.55
N SER A 225 -7.28 0.60 -10.93
CA SER A 225 -5.84 0.53 -11.13
C SER A 225 -5.05 0.70 -9.83
N PHE A 226 -5.72 0.85 -8.68
CA PHE A 226 -5.07 0.93 -7.37
C PHE A 226 -4.77 -0.47 -6.82
N HIS A 227 -3.52 -0.65 -6.40
CA HIS A 227 -3.00 -1.92 -5.93
C HIS A 227 -2.22 -1.75 -4.63
N VAL A 228 -2.29 -2.80 -3.80
CA VAL A 228 -1.45 -2.93 -2.62
C VAL A 228 -0.49 -4.10 -2.83
N LEU A 229 0.81 -3.83 -2.71
CA LEU A 229 1.88 -4.78 -3.02
C LEU A 229 2.74 -5.04 -1.79
N PHE A 230 3.16 -6.28 -1.61
CA PHE A 230 4.07 -6.69 -0.55
C PHE A 230 5.31 -7.37 -1.13
N ASN A 231 6.47 -6.88 -0.69
CA ASN A 231 7.76 -7.44 -0.99
C ASN A 231 8.29 -8.14 0.26
N SER A 232 8.67 -9.41 0.16
CA SER A 232 9.38 -10.12 1.24
C SER A 232 10.88 -9.77 1.25
N LEU A 233 11.60 -10.08 2.32
CA LEU A 233 13.04 -9.79 2.45
C LEU A 233 13.91 -10.37 1.31
N LEU A 234 13.54 -11.53 0.76
CA LEU A 234 14.23 -12.11 -0.42
C LEU A 234 13.48 -11.84 -1.76
N GLY A 235 12.34 -11.17 -1.68
CA GLY A 235 11.55 -10.65 -2.79
C GLY A 235 11.69 -9.13 -2.93
N GLN A 236 12.93 -8.63 -2.93
CA GLN A 236 13.27 -7.21 -3.17
C GLN A 236 12.74 -6.17 -2.15
N ALA A 237 12.35 -6.58 -0.93
CA ALA A 237 12.19 -5.60 0.13
C ALA A 237 13.53 -4.93 0.43
N SER A 238 13.50 -3.63 0.71
CA SER A 238 14.71 -2.86 1.04
C SER A 238 14.88 -2.62 2.54
N ILE A 239 13.81 -2.80 3.33
CA ILE A 239 13.70 -2.47 4.74
C ILE A 239 13.05 -3.63 5.50
N ASN A 240 13.59 -3.98 6.66
CA ASN A 240 13.00 -4.97 7.57
C ASN A 240 12.14 -4.28 8.64
N HIS A 241 10.97 -3.79 8.21
CA HIS A 241 9.88 -3.28 9.05
C HIS A 241 8.62 -3.47 8.22
N LEU A 242 7.62 -4.20 8.71
CA LEU A 242 6.37 -4.49 8.02
C LEU A 242 5.78 -3.26 7.31
N HIS A 243 5.78 -3.30 5.98
CA HIS A 243 5.20 -2.30 5.10
C HIS A 243 4.66 -2.94 3.83
N LEU A 244 3.65 -2.30 3.25
CA LEU A 244 3.14 -2.57 1.93
C LEU A 244 3.25 -1.30 1.09
N HIS A 245 3.30 -1.47 -0.22
CA HIS A 245 3.31 -0.40 -1.18
C HIS A 245 1.88 -0.18 -1.67
N MET A 246 1.43 1.07 -1.68
CA MET A 246 0.16 1.47 -2.27
C MET A 246 0.46 2.29 -3.51
N LEU A 247 -0.07 1.89 -4.66
CA LEU A 247 0.20 2.58 -5.90
C LEU A 247 -0.92 2.36 -6.91
N THR A 248 -1.14 3.37 -7.74
CA THR A 248 -1.99 3.27 -8.92
C THR A 248 -1.11 2.99 -10.12
N TRP A 249 -1.42 1.94 -10.86
CA TRP A 249 -0.71 1.66 -12.10
C TRP A 249 -1.15 2.64 -13.18
N PRO A 250 -0.21 3.29 -13.91
CA PRO A 250 -0.56 4.30 -14.90
C PRO A 250 -1.01 3.70 -16.25
N TYR A 251 -1.10 2.38 -16.36
CA TYR A 251 -1.52 1.66 -17.55
C TYR A 251 -2.37 0.47 -17.17
N ASP A 252 -3.25 0.08 -18.09
CA ASP A 252 -4.07 -1.12 -17.98
C ASP A 252 -3.15 -2.34 -17.90
N SER A 253 -3.00 -2.86 -16.68
CA SER A 253 -2.26 -4.09 -16.46
C SER A 253 -3.16 -5.26 -16.76
N ASP A 254 -2.86 -5.97 -17.83
CA ASP A 254 -3.53 -7.23 -18.13
C ASP A 254 -3.48 -8.24 -16.99
N LEU A 255 -2.50 -8.14 -16.08
CA LEU A 255 -2.31 -9.06 -14.96
C LEU A 255 -3.61 -9.28 -14.16
N ILE A 256 -4.40 -8.23 -13.97
CA ILE A 256 -5.65 -8.28 -13.21
C ILE A 256 -6.79 -8.91 -14.00
N ASN A 257 -6.68 -8.95 -15.32
CA ASN A 257 -7.68 -9.50 -16.23
C ASN A 257 -7.27 -10.87 -16.79
N ARG A 258 -6.09 -11.39 -16.40
CA ARG A 258 -5.61 -12.70 -16.86
C ARG A 258 -6.48 -13.81 -16.28
N LYS A 259 -6.81 -14.77 -17.14
CA LYS A 259 -7.56 -15.97 -16.74
C LYS A 259 -6.78 -16.74 -15.69
N CYS A 260 -7.48 -17.20 -14.67
CA CYS A 260 -6.94 -18.08 -13.64
C CYS A 260 -7.65 -19.44 -13.72
N GLU A 261 -6.91 -20.51 -13.45
CA GLU A 261 -7.48 -21.86 -13.31
C GLU A 261 -7.91 -22.06 -11.86
N HIS A 262 -9.11 -22.59 -11.62
CA HIS A 262 -9.54 -22.94 -10.27
C HIS A 262 -8.64 -24.04 -9.71
N LEU A 263 -8.21 -23.88 -8.45
CA LEU A 263 -7.34 -24.85 -7.77
C LEU A 263 -8.11 -25.55 -6.63
N TYR A 264 -8.62 -24.79 -5.67
CA TYR A 264 -9.34 -25.29 -4.51
C TYR A 264 -10.03 -24.14 -3.78
N ASP A 265 -11.28 -24.32 -3.33
CA ASP A 265 -12.05 -23.30 -2.60
C ASP A 265 -12.07 -21.95 -3.36
N ASN A 266 -11.64 -20.84 -2.74
CA ASN A 266 -11.50 -19.52 -3.37
C ASN A 266 -10.09 -19.26 -3.94
N ILE A 267 -9.27 -20.30 -4.08
CA ILE A 267 -7.89 -20.25 -4.58
C ILE A 267 -7.86 -20.69 -6.04
N TYR A 268 -7.22 -19.85 -6.85
CA TYR A 268 -6.96 -20.05 -8.26
C TYR A 268 -5.45 -20.00 -8.50
N VAL A 269 -5.03 -20.51 -9.65
CA VAL A 269 -3.63 -20.51 -10.09
C VAL A 269 -3.50 -19.86 -11.45
N MET A 270 -2.45 -19.06 -11.61
CA MET A 270 -2.00 -18.52 -12.88
C MET A 270 -0.62 -19.12 -13.18
N LYS A 271 -0.45 -19.70 -14.36
CA LYS A 271 0.78 -20.37 -14.79
C LYS A 271 0.90 -20.32 -16.31
N ARG A 272 1.98 -20.89 -16.86
CA ARG A 272 2.15 -20.99 -18.32
C ARG A 272 1.02 -21.82 -18.94
N PRO A 273 0.52 -21.47 -20.15
CA PRO A 273 1.00 -20.40 -21.03
C PRO A 273 0.39 -19.01 -20.72
N VAL A 274 -0.57 -18.89 -19.80
CA VAL A 274 -1.30 -17.64 -19.53
C VAL A 274 -0.41 -16.56 -18.90
N TRP A 275 0.56 -16.98 -18.07
CA TRP A 275 1.52 -16.10 -17.41
C TRP A 275 2.91 -16.73 -17.31
N TYR A 276 3.94 -15.88 -17.29
CA TYR A 276 5.33 -16.34 -17.32
C TYR A 276 5.81 -16.93 -15.97
N ALA A 277 5.14 -16.60 -14.87
CA ALA A 277 5.42 -17.09 -13.52
C ALA A 277 4.22 -17.84 -12.93
N HIS A 278 4.46 -18.65 -11.89
CA HIS A 278 3.37 -19.24 -11.12
C HIS A 278 2.89 -18.23 -10.09
N ALA A 279 1.57 -18.02 -10.02
CA ALA A 279 0.93 -17.21 -9.00
C ALA A 279 -0.28 -17.95 -8.42
N LEU A 280 -0.50 -17.78 -7.12
CA LEU A 280 -1.75 -18.13 -6.47
C LEU A 280 -2.59 -16.87 -6.35
N VAL A 281 -3.88 -17.00 -6.64
CA VAL A 281 -4.85 -15.90 -6.61
C VAL A 281 -5.97 -16.32 -5.68
N SER A 282 -6.22 -15.52 -4.65
CA SER A 282 -7.37 -15.70 -3.78
C SER A 282 -8.39 -14.62 -4.09
N GLN A 283 -9.64 -15.02 -4.36
CA GLN A 283 -10.71 -14.09 -4.69
C GLN A 283 -11.55 -13.79 -3.44
N LEU A 284 -11.92 -12.52 -3.26
CA LEU A 284 -13.00 -12.09 -2.36
C LEU A 284 -14.29 -12.02 -3.19
N PRO A 285 -15.20 -13.01 -3.10
CA PRO A 285 -16.32 -13.12 -4.05
C PRO A 285 -17.49 -12.19 -3.74
N SER A 286 -17.73 -11.88 -2.47
CA SER A 286 -18.80 -10.98 -2.04
C SER A 286 -18.46 -10.30 -0.71
N PRO A 287 -19.19 -9.22 -0.34
CA PRO A 287 -19.06 -8.59 0.98
C PRO A 287 -19.22 -9.58 2.15
N ASP A 288 -20.07 -10.60 2.01
CA ASP A 288 -20.36 -11.58 3.07
C ASP A 288 -19.13 -12.44 3.41
N HIS A 289 -18.18 -12.55 2.49
CA HIS A 289 -16.95 -13.33 2.66
C HIS A 289 -15.78 -12.47 3.16
N TYR A 290 -15.97 -11.17 3.38
CA TYR A 290 -14.88 -10.29 3.79
C TYR A 290 -14.24 -10.71 5.12
N GLU A 291 -15.05 -11.07 6.12
CA GLU A 291 -14.50 -11.46 7.44
C GLU A 291 -13.83 -12.83 7.44
N THR A 292 -14.21 -13.74 6.53
CA THR A 292 -13.58 -15.06 6.39
C THR A 292 -12.35 -15.03 5.49
N PHE A 293 -12.33 -14.15 4.48
CA PHE A 293 -11.20 -13.97 3.55
C PHE A 293 -9.90 -13.56 4.24
N VAL A 294 -10.02 -12.88 5.38
CA VAL A 294 -8.89 -12.29 6.10
C VAL A 294 -8.42 -13.17 7.28
N LYS A 295 -9.10 -14.29 7.57
CA LYS A 295 -8.70 -15.26 8.61
C LYS A 295 -7.78 -16.34 8.05
#